data_AF-A0A3P9IE52-F1
#
_entry.id   AF-A0A3P9IE52-F1
#
_cell.length_a   1.000
_cell.length_b   1.000
_cell.length_c   1.000
_cell.angle_alpha   90.00
_cell.angle_beta   90.00
_cell.angle_gamma   90.00
#
_symmetry.space_group_name_H-M   'P 1'
#
loop_
_entity.id
_entity.type
_entity.pdbx_description
1 polymer ?
#
loop_
_entity_poly.entity_id
_entity_poly.type
_entity_poly.pdbx_seq_one_letter_code
_entity_poly.pdbx_strand_id
1 'polypeptide(L)'
;MRRSTGLGVTITEGHNQRGKFAEPYSLSWPAGSSLLSAFLREQVEEEKPKFKPTAPKIPDGEKVDFDDIQKKRQNKDLVELQGLIDAHFEHRKKEEEELIALKERIEKRRAERAEHQRIRAEKDKERQARREEERRIKEESDAKKKAEEDAKKKSAMTSSTYSSHLQKADQKRGGKKETEREKKKKILAARRKQLNIDHLSEDKLKDKITELYEWMRQLESEKFEHMERLKRQKYEVTTLRKRVEELSKFSKKGAAARRRK
;
A
#
# COMPACT_ATOMS: atom_id res chain seq x y z
N MET A 1 63.10 -1.01 -22.48
CA MET A 1 62.47 -2.28 -22.04
C MET A 1 60.98 -2.18 -22.38
N ARG A 2 60.40 -2.77 -23.43
CA ARG A 2 60.18 -4.20 -23.81
C ARG A 2 59.67 -5.09 -22.66
N ARG A 3 58.34 -5.31 -22.65
CA ARG A 3 57.55 -6.58 -22.55
C ARG A 3 56.15 -6.22 -21.98
N SER A 4 55.07 -6.22 -22.75
CA SER A 4 54.25 -7.36 -23.27
C SER A 4 53.60 -8.15 -22.13
N THR A 5 52.27 -8.22 -21.98
CA THR A 5 51.28 -9.02 -22.74
C THR A 5 49.94 -8.85 -21.99
N GLY A 6 48.73 -8.95 -22.51
CA GLY A 6 48.21 -9.25 -23.84
C GLY A 6 46.67 -9.46 -23.73
N LEU A 7 46.03 -9.67 -24.89
CA LEU A 7 44.73 -10.32 -25.13
C LEU A 7 43.50 -9.46 -24.77
N GLY A 8 42.88 -8.81 -25.76
CA GLY A 8 41.80 -9.38 -26.59
C GLY A 8 40.45 -8.89 -26.03
N VAL A 9 39.37 -8.58 -26.74
CA VAL A 9 38.84 -8.93 -28.05
C VAL A 9 37.74 -7.89 -28.34
N THR A 10 37.62 -7.40 -29.57
CA THR A 10 36.48 -6.61 -30.08
C THR A 10 35.32 -7.54 -30.44
N ILE A 11 34.12 -7.36 -29.88
CA ILE A 11 32.87 -7.93 -30.41
C ILE A 11 31.74 -6.91 -30.27
N THR A 12 31.35 -6.38 -31.43
CA THR A 12 30.01 -5.99 -31.90
C THR A 12 28.85 -5.99 -30.91
N GLU A 13 28.19 -4.83 -30.83
CA GLU A 13 26.84 -4.63 -30.30
C GLU A 13 25.84 -5.44 -31.14
N GLY A 14 25.63 -6.69 -30.74
CA GLY A 14 24.68 -7.63 -31.30
C GLY A 14 23.30 -7.45 -30.65
N HIS A 15 22.33 -7.16 -31.50
CA HIS A 15 20.89 -7.26 -31.29
C HIS A 15 20.49 -8.47 -30.41
N ASN A 16 19.75 -8.24 -29.32
CA ASN A 16 18.69 -9.18 -28.92
C ASN A 16 17.55 -8.43 -28.23
N GLN A 17 16.47 -8.29 -28.98
CA GLN A 17 15.15 -7.96 -28.47
C GLN A 17 14.66 -9.10 -27.58
N ARG A 18 14.29 -8.81 -26.33
CA ARG A 18 13.12 -9.40 -25.63
C ARG A 18 13.13 -9.01 -24.15
N GLY A 19 12.13 -8.25 -23.75
CA GLY A 19 11.91 -7.88 -22.35
C GLY A 19 10.69 -6.99 -22.16
N LYS A 20 9.59 -7.25 -22.88
CA LYS A 20 8.30 -6.63 -22.56
C LYS A 20 7.78 -7.27 -21.28
N PHE A 21 7.80 -6.48 -20.21
CA PHE A 21 7.19 -6.80 -18.93
C PHE A 21 5.67 -6.88 -19.15
N ALA A 22 5.09 -8.05 -18.91
CA ALA A 22 3.66 -8.28 -19.04
C ALA A 22 2.91 -7.61 -17.89
N GLU A 23 2.14 -6.56 -18.20
CA GLU A 23 1.03 -6.12 -17.36
C GLU A 23 -0.16 -7.06 -17.57
N PRO A 24 -0.75 -7.66 -16.53
CA PRO A 24 -2.05 -8.29 -16.62
C PRO A 24 -3.13 -7.26 -16.27
N TYR A 25 -4.22 -7.26 -17.06
CA TYR A 25 -5.48 -6.51 -16.90
C TYR A 25 -5.58 -5.12 -17.55
N SER A 26 -5.90 -5.12 -18.84
CA SER A 26 -6.93 -4.23 -19.41
C SER A 26 -7.60 -4.92 -20.60
N LEU A 27 -8.71 -5.63 -20.36
CA LEU A 27 -9.61 -6.08 -21.43
C LEU A 27 -10.47 -4.89 -21.88
N SER A 28 -9.98 -4.10 -22.84
CA SER A 28 -10.85 -3.49 -23.83
C SER A 28 -11.10 -4.53 -24.92
N TRP A 29 -12.37 -4.77 -25.25
CA TRP A 29 -12.74 -5.74 -26.28
C TRP A 29 -12.57 -5.07 -27.66
N PRO A 30 -11.71 -5.59 -28.56
CA PRO A 30 -11.68 -5.10 -29.94
C PRO A 30 -12.90 -5.61 -30.70
N ALA A 31 -13.58 -4.68 -31.37
CA ALA A 31 -14.62 -5.00 -32.33
C ALA A 31 -14.04 -5.83 -33.49
N GLY A 32 -14.75 -6.89 -33.85
CA GLY A 32 -14.52 -7.63 -35.09
C GLY A 32 -13.47 -8.73 -35.00
N SER A 33 -13.84 -9.89 -34.48
CA SER A 33 -13.33 -11.16 -34.98
C SER A 33 -14.29 -12.29 -34.61
N SER A 34 -15.20 -12.52 -35.55
CA SER A 34 -15.86 -13.76 -35.95
C SER A 34 -15.20 -15.07 -35.47
N LEU A 35 -15.30 -15.39 -34.18
CA LEU A 35 -15.12 -16.76 -33.65
C LEU A 35 -16.42 -17.34 -33.05
N LEU A 36 -17.46 -16.52 -32.87
CA LEU A 36 -18.83 -16.99 -32.60
C LEU A 36 -19.52 -17.61 -33.82
N SER A 37 -18.96 -17.41 -35.02
CA SER A 37 -19.44 -17.96 -36.29
C SER A 37 -18.76 -19.29 -36.68
N ALA A 38 -17.66 -19.65 -36.01
CA ALA A 38 -16.98 -20.93 -36.22
C ALA A 38 -17.42 -22.02 -35.22
N PHE A 39 -17.79 -21.63 -34.00
CA PHE A 39 -18.30 -22.59 -32.99
C PHE A 39 -19.76 -23.02 -33.20
N LEU A 40 -20.51 -22.31 -34.05
CA LEU A 40 -21.88 -22.68 -34.46
C LEU A 40 -21.93 -23.42 -35.81
N ARG A 41 -20.79 -23.94 -36.30
CA ARG A 41 -20.69 -24.69 -37.55
C ARG A 41 -19.77 -25.92 -37.41
N GLU A 42 -19.99 -26.69 -36.37
CA GLU A 42 -19.42 -28.04 -36.26
C GLU A 42 -20.36 -28.84 -35.37
N GLN A 43 -20.86 -29.98 -35.85
CA GLN A 43 -21.94 -30.85 -35.30
C GLN A 43 -23.34 -30.75 -35.92
N VAL A 44 -23.45 -30.73 -37.26
CA VAL A 44 -24.57 -31.41 -37.97
C VAL A 44 -24.05 -31.98 -39.30
N GLU A 45 -23.28 -33.07 -39.23
CA GLU A 45 -23.24 -34.07 -40.29
C GLU A 45 -23.33 -35.44 -39.61
N GLU A 46 -24.56 -35.90 -39.41
CA GLU A 46 -24.83 -37.33 -39.28
C GLU A 46 -25.87 -37.67 -40.35
N GLU A 47 -25.61 -38.74 -41.09
CA GLU A 47 -26.38 -39.20 -42.24
C GLU A 47 -27.89 -39.20 -41.97
N LYS A 48 -28.68 -38.73 -42.94
CA LYS A 48 -30.09 -39.12 -43.03
C LYS A 48 -30.18 -40.64 -43.23
N PRO A 49 -30.72 -41.44 -42.29
CA PRO A 49 -31.20 -42.75 -42.66
C PRO A 49 -32.42 -42.55 -43.57
N LYS A 50 -32.33 -43.02 -44.81
CA LYS A 50 -33.49 -43.13 -45.73
C LYS A 50 -34.45 -44.18 -45.15
N PHE A 51 -35.36 -43.78 -44.27
CA PHE A 51 -36.48 -44.61 -43.85
C PHE A 51 -37.59 -44.52 -44.90
N LYS A 52 -37.86 -45.63 -45.59
CA LYS A 52 -39.05 -45.78 -46.43
C LYS A 52 -40.27 -45.95 -45.51
N PRO A 53 -41.38 -45.21 -45.66
CA PRO A 53 -42.57 -45.50 -44.90
C PRO A 53 -43.23 -46.73 -45.53
N THR A 54 -42.97 -47.91 -44.97
CA THR A 54 -43.81 -49.08 -45.24
C THR A 54 -45.13 -48.86 -44.51
N ALA A 55 -46.23 -48.79 -45.27
CA ALA A 55 -47.57 -48.63 -44.76
C ALA A 55 -47.85 -49.63 -43.60
N PRO A 56 -48.29 -49.17 -42.42
CA PRO A 56 -48.76 -50.06 -41.37
C PRO A 56 -49.95 -50.87 -41.90
N LYS A 57 -49.74 -52.17 -42.00
CA LYS A 57 -50.80 -53.14 -42.28
C LYS A 57 -51.65 -53.21 -41.01
N ILE A 58 -52.84 -52.64 -41.06
CA ILE A 58 -53.87 -52.76 -40.03
C ILE A 58 -54.22 -54.24 -39.93
N PRO A 59 -54.03 -54.93 -38.79
CA PRO A 59 -54.83 -56.09 -38.45
C PRO A 59 -56.12 -55.58 -37.80
N ASP A 60 -57.22 -55.98 -38.41
CA ASP A 60 -58.58 -55.66 -38.02
C ASP A 60 -58.89 -55.91 -36.55
N GLY A 61 -59.63 -54.98 -35.94
CA GLY A 61 -60.70 -55.32 -35.01
C GLY A 61 -60.32 -55.50 -33.56
N GLU A 62 -59.77 -54.47 -32.91
CA GLU A 62 -59.94 -54.31 -31.47
C GLU A 62 -60.51 -52.91 -31.23
N LYS A 63 -61.67 -52.85 -30.56
CA LYS A 63 -62.33 -51.59 -30.20
C LYS A 63 -61.31 -50.68 -29.53
N VAL A 64 -60.96 -49.59 -30.21
CA VAL A 64 -60.17 -48.51 -29.64
C VAL A 64 -61.00 -47.89 -28.52
N ASP A 65 -60.76 -48.31 -27.28
CA ASP A 65 -61.39 -47.73 -26.10
C ASP A 65 -60.84 -46.31 -25.94
N PHE A 66 -61.68 -45.32 -26.27
CA PHE A 66 -61.34 -43.89 -26.13
C PHE A 66 -60.95 -43.52 -24.70
N ASP A 67 -61.49 -44.24 -23.71
CA ASP A 67 -61.11 -44.13 -22.30
C ASP A 67 -59.66 -44.55 -22.03
N ASP A 68 -59.15 -45.56 -22.74
CA ASP A 68 -57.78 -46.04 -22.58
C ASP A 68 -56.76 -45.07 -23.21
N ILE A 69 -57.14 -44.43 -24.32
CA ILE A 69 -56.35 -43.36 -24.95
C ILE A 69 -56.27 -42.14 -24.02
N GLN A 70 -57.39 -41.78 -23.37
CA GLN A 70 -57.42 -40.64 -22.46
C GLN A 70 -56.61 -40.91 -21.18
N LYS A 71 -56.70 -42.12 -20.62
CA LYS A 71 -55.86 -42.56 -19.48
C LYS A 71 -54.38 -42.59 -19.84
N LYS A 72 -54.01 -43.10 -21.02
CA LYS A 72 -52.62 -43.09 -21.51
C LYS A 72 -52.09 -41.67 -21.70
N ARG A 73 -52.92 -40.74 -22.15
CA ARG A 73 -52.55 -39.31 -22.23
C ARG A 73 -52.32 -38.72 -20.84
N GLN A 74 -53.26 -38.91 -19.91
CA GLN A 74 -53.11 -38.41 -18.54
C GLN A 74 -51.88 -39.00 -17.84
N ASN A 75 -51.61 -40.29 -17.98
CA ASN A 75 -50.41 -40.92 -17.43
C ASN A 75 -49.12 -40.37 -18.04
N LYS A 76 -49.11 -40.09 -19.35
CA LYS A 76 -47.97 -39.46 -20.01
C LYS A 76 -47.74 -38.05 -19.47
N ASP A 77 -48.79 -37.24 -19.36
CA ASP A 77 -48.70 -35.87 -18.85
C ASP A 77 -48.22 -35.85 -17.39
N LEU A 78 -48.67 -36.80 -16.56
CA LEU A 78 -48.21 -36.95 -15.17
C LEU A 78 -46.73 -37.35 -15.08
N VAL A 79 -46.26 -38.25 -15.94
CA VAL A 79 -44.86 -38.67 -16.00
C VAL A 79 -43.97 -37.53 -16.51
N GLU A 80 -44.42 -36.79 -17.53
CA GLU A 80 -43.69 -35.62 -18.04
C GLU A 80 -43.63 -34.49 -17.01
N LEU A 81 -44.73 -34.23 -16.29
CA LEU A 81 -44.75 -33.28 -15.18
C LEU A 81 -43.78 -33.68 -14.07
N GLN A 82 -43.78 -34.96 -13.66
CA GLN A 82 -42.83 -35.46 -12.68
C GLN A 82 -41.37 -35.31 -13.15
N GLY A 83 -41.10 -35.62 -14.42
CA GLY A 83 -39.77 -35.44 -15.02
C GLY A 83 -39.32 -33.97 -15.05
N LEU A 84 -40.22 -33.02 -15.33
CA LEU A 84 -39.93 -31.59 -15.29
C LEU A 84 -39.67 -31.09 -13.87
N ILE A 85 -40.43 -31.59 -12.89
CA ILE A 85 -40.24 -31.28 -11.47
C ILE A 85 -38.86 -31.75 -11.02
N ASP A 86 -38.51 -33.02 -11.29
CA ASP A 86 -37.22 -33.58 -10.89
C ASP A 86 -36.05 -32.90 -11.61
N ALA A 87 -36.19 -32.60 -12.89
CA ALA A 87 -35.19 -31.86 -13.65
C ALA A 87 -34.96 -30.44 -13.09
N HIS A 88 -36.02 -29.74 -12.68
CA HIS A 88 -35.91 -28.41 -12.08
C HIS A 88 -35.20 -28.46 -10.73
N PHE A 89 -35.53 -29.43 -9.87
CA PHE A 89 -34.86 -29.61 -8.58
C PHE A 89 -33.39 -29.99 -8.75
N GLU A 90 -33.08 -30.91 -9.65
CA GLU A 90 -31.70 -31.31 -9.94
C GLU A 90 -30.87 -30.17 -10.53
N HIS A 91 -31.45 -29.36 -11.42
CA HIS A 91 -30.79 -28.17 -11.95
C HIS A 91 -30.48 -27.15 -10.85
N ARG A 92 -31.48 -26.79 -10.05
CA ARG A 92 -31.32 -25.84 -8.94
C ARG A 92 -30.30 -26.34 -7.91
N LYS A 93 -30.32 -27.64 -7.58
CA LYS A 93 -29.37 -28.25 -6.66
C LYS A 93 -27.93 -28.17 -7.19
N LYS A 94 -27.71 -28.49 -8.47
CA LYS A 94 -26.39 -28.37 -9.10
C LYS A 94 -25.90 -26.93 -9.14
N GLU A 95 -26.76 -25.98 -9.50
CA GLU A 95 -26.42 -24.55 -9.47
C GLU A 95 -26.09 -24.06 -8.06
N GLU A 96 -26.83 -24.50 -7.04
CA GLU A 96 -26.55 -24.14 -5.65
C GLU A 96 -25.23 -24.73 -5.14
N GLU A 97 -24.93 -25.99 -5.46
CA GLU A 97 -23.65 -26.64 -5.14
C GLU A 97 -22.47 -25.93 -5.83
N GLU A 98 -22.61 -25.54 -7.10
CA GLU A 98 -21.60 -24.77 -7.83
C GLU A 98 -21.38 -23.38 -7.23
N LEU A 99 -22.48 -22.70 -6.86
CA LEU A 99 -22.42 -21.39 -6.24
C LEU A 99 -21.76 -21.45 -4.86
N ILE A 100 -22.06 -22.48 -4.07
CA ILE A 100 -21.42 -22.73 -2.77
C ILE A 100 -19.92 -23.00 -2.97
N ALA A 101 -19.55 -23.91 -3.87
CA ALA A 101 -18.15 -24.22 -4.16
C ALA A 101 -17.36 -22.99 -4.64
N LEU A 102 -17.99 -22.10 -5.42
CA LEU A 102 -17.38 -20.85 -5.87
C LEU A 102 -17.20 -19.87 -4.70
N LYS A 103 -18.20 -19.72 -3.84
CA LYS A 103 -18.13 -18.89 -2.63
C LYS A 103 -17.03 -19.36 -1.69
N GLU A 104 -16.96 -20.66 -1.41
CA GLU A 104 -15.90 -21.26 -0.59
C GLU A 104 -14.51 -20.98 -1.18
N ARG A 105 -14.34 -21.10 -2.51
CA ARG A 105 -13.06 -20.79 -3.18
C ARG A 105 -12.69 -19.30 -3.11
N ILE A 106 -13.68 -18.41 -3.13
CA ILE A 106 -13.45 -16.96 -2.95
C ILE A 106 -13.08 -16.66 -1.50
N GLU A 107 -13.80 -17.25 -0.55
CA GLU A 107 -13.58 -17.08 0.88
C GLU A 107 -12.21 -17.61 1.30
N LYS A 108 -11.82 -18.81 0.82
CA LYS A 108 -10.47 -19.36 1.00
C LYS A 108 -9.39 -18.40 0.51
N ARG A 109 -9.52 -17.86 -0.72
CA ARG A 109 -8.57 -16.87 -1.25
C ARG A 109 -8.57 -15.56 -0.47
N ARG A 110 -9.69 -15.14 0.12
CA ARG A 110 -9.74 -13.95 0.99
C ARG A 110 -9.03 -14.23 2.32
N ALA A 111 -9.27 -15.40 2.93
CA ALA A 111 -8.61 -15.84 4.15
C ALA A 111 -7.09 -15.93 3.95
N GLU A 112 -6.62 -16.55 2.86
CA GLU A 112 -5.19 -16.63 2.51
C GLU A 112 -4.55 -15.24 2.36
N ARG A 113 -5.22 -14.29 1.68
CA ARG A 113 -4.71 -12.91 1.58
C ARG A 113 -4.64 -12.23 2.93
N ALA A 114 -5.66 -12.40 3.77
CA ALA A 114 -5.69 -11.83 5.12
C ALA A 114 -4.56 -12.44 5.98
N GLU A 115 -4.35 -13.74 5.90
CA GLU A 115 -3.28 -14.44 6.61
C GLU A 115 -1.89 -13.98 6.13
N HIS A 116 -1.66 -13.89 4.81
CA HIS A 116 -0.43 -13.33 4.27
C HIS A 116 -0.15 -11.90 4.75
N GLN A 117 -1.19 -11.06 4.88
CA GLN A 117 -1.04 -9.72 5.44
C GLN A 117 -0.69 -9.77 6.93
N ARG A 118 -1.31 -10.65 7.72
CA ARG A 118 -0.97 -10.84 9.14
C ARG A 118 0.47 -11.31 9.32
N ILE A 119 0.91 -12.31 8.55
CA ILE A 119 2.28 -12.82 8.59
C ILE A 119 3.29 -11.72 8.21
N ARG A 120 3.01 -10.89 7.20
CA ARG A 120 3.87 -9.75 6.85
C ARG A 120 3.91 -8.72 7.98
N ALA A 121 2.76 -8.34 8.53
CA ALA A 121 2.68 -7.39 9.63
C ALA A 121 3.42 -7.90 10.89
N GLU A 122 3.31 -9.19 11.19
CA GLU A 122 3.99 -9.84 12.30
C GLU A 122 5.50 -9.88 12.10
N LYS A 123 5.98 -10.30 10.91
CA LYS A 123 7.41 -10.25 10.57
C LYS A 123 7.97 -8.83 10.60
N ASP A 124 7.19 -7.83 10.20
CA ASP A 124 7.60 -6.43 10.25
C ASP A 124 7.69 -5.93 11.69
N LYS A 125 6.71 -6.27 12.52
CA LYS A 125 6.69 -5.96 13.95
C LYS A 125 7.83 -6.66 14.69
N GLU A 126 8.12 -7.92 14.39
CA GLU A 126 9.25 -8.67 14.96
C GLU A 126 10.59 -8.05 14.56
N ARG A 127 10.77 -7.70 13.28
CA ARG A 127 11.98 -6.98 12.83
C ARG A 127 12.15 -5.63 13.50
N GLN A 128 11.05 -4.94 13.81
CA GLN A 128 11.10 -3.68 14.53
C GLN A 128 11.43 -3.89 16.01
N ALA A 129 10.78 -4.86 16.66
CA ALA A 129 11.03 -5.25 18.05
C ALA A 129 12.50 -5.68 18.25
N ARG A 130 13.07 -6.50 17.36
CA ARG A 130 14.48 -6.91 17.42
C ARG A 130 15.43 -5.72 17.34
N ARG A 131 15.15 -4.72 16.50
CA ARG A 131 15.95 -3.48 16.40
C ARG A 131 15.79 -2.56 17.60
N GLU A 132 14.67 -2.62 18.30
CA GLU A 132 14.42 -1.86 19.51
C GLU A 132 15.03 -2.55 20.72
N GLU A 133 14.96 -3.88 20.81
CA GLU A 133 15.61 -4.68 21.84
C GLU A 133 17.13 -4.67 21.73
N GLU A 134 17.71 -4.79 20.53
CA GLU A 134 19.16 -4.64 20.33
C GLU A 134 19.64 -3.24 20.72
N ARG A 135 18.83 -2.20 20.43
CA ARG A 135 19.09 -0.84 20.92
C ARG A 135 18.98 -0.75 22.44
N ARG A 136 17.98 -1.40 23.04
CA ARG A 136 17.80 -1.41 24.50
C ARG A 136 18.95 -2.12 25.22
N ILE A 137 19.40 -3.28 24.72
CA ILE A 137 20.54 -4.03 25.27
C ILE A 137 21.84 -3.24 25.11
N LYS A 138 22.03 -2.55 23.98
CA LYS A 138 23.17 -1.66 23.77
C LYS A 138 23.12 -0.45 24.71
N GLU A 139 21.96 0.15 24.90
CA GLU A 139 21.75 1.26 25.84
C GLU A 139 21.95 0.81 27.30
N GLU A 140 21.51 -0.39 27.68
CA GLU A 140 21.73 -0.97 29.01
C GLU A 140 23.20 -1.31 29.26
N SER A 141 23.92 -1.85 28.26
CA SER A 141 25.35 -2.15 28.39
C SER A 141 26.24 -0.89 28.37
N ASP A 142 25.89 0.12 27.56
CA ASP A 142 26.56 1.42 27.55
C ASP A 142 26.25 2.20 28.85
N ALA A 143 25.04 2.09 29.41
CA ALA A 143 24.70 2.67 30.70
C ALA A 143 25.46 2.01 31.86
N LYS A 144 25.60 0.67 31.86
CA LYS A 144 26.42 -0.05 32.86
C LYS A 144 27.90 0.31 32.75
N LYS A 145 28.46 0.34 31.54
CA LYS A 145 29.85 0.77 31.30
C LYS A 145 30.08 2.23 31.70
N LYS A 146 29.10 3.11 31.44
CA LYS A 146 29.16 4.51 31.85
C LYS A 146 29.05 4.67 33.37
N ALA A 147 28.24 3.87 34.04
CA ALA A 147 28.16 3.87 35.50
C ALA A 147 29.45 3.35 36.15
N GLU A 148 30.06 2.29 35.60
CA GLU A 148 31.36 1.77 36.06
C GLU A 148 32.51 2.73 35.75
N GLU A 149 32.52 3.36 34.58
CA GLU A 149 33.50 4.40 34.25
C GLU A 149 33.32 5.66 35.09
N ASP A 150 32.08 6.06 35.42
CA ASP A 150 31.84 7.25 36.27
C ASP A 150 32.16 6.95 37.74
N ALA A 151 31.96 5.73 38.22
CA ALA A 151 32.43 5.29 39.54
C ALA A 151 33.98 5.22 39.58
N LYS A 152 34.60 4.65 38.54
CA LYS A 152 36.07 4.58 38.42
C LYS A 152 36.70 5.96 38.18
N LYS A 153 36.05 6.84 37.41
CA LYS A 153 36.45 8.25 37.23
C LYS A 153 36.19 9.07 38.47
N LYS A 154 35.12 8.89 39.24
CA LYS A 154 34.96 9.55 40.55
C LYS A 154 36.02 9.08 41.55
N SER A 155 36.45 7.82 41.48
CA SER A 155 37.58 7.34 42.27
C SER A 155 38.94 7.87 41.79
N ALA A 156 39.08 8.20 40.51
CA ALA A 156 40.35 8.65 39.90
C ALA A 156 40.44 10.17 39.62
N MET A 157 39.33 10.92 39.73
CA MET A 157 39.21 12.32 39.31
C MET A 157 38.96 13.24 40.51
N THR A 158 39.79 13.08 41.54
CA THR A 158 40.14 14.14 42.50
C THR A 158 41.08 15.20 41.89
N SER A 159 41.05 15.40 40.56
CA SER A 159 41.86 16.42 39.87
C SER A 159 41.01 17.17 38.85
N SER A 160 40.39 18.24 39.35
CA SER A 160 39.71 19.29 38.59
C SER A 160 40.56 19.81 37.43
N THR A 161 40.04 19.76 36.19
CA THR A 161 40.19 20.77 35.09
C THR A 161 39.70 20.23 33.73
N TYR A 162 39.47 18.93 33.54
CA TYR A 162 39.04 18.36 32.23
C TYR A 162 37.50 18.28 32.01
N SER A 163 36.70 19.19 32.58
CA SER A 163 35.23 19.03 32.61
C SER A 163 34.47 19.58 31.39
N SER A 164 35.09 20.32 30.47
CA SER A 164 34.36 21.01 29.39
C SER A 164 34.29 20.24 28.06
N HIS A 165 35.27 19.38 27.76
CA HIS A 165 35.33 18.66 26.49
C HIS A 165 34.41 17.43 26.45
N LEU A 166 34.19 16.79 27.61
CA LEU A 166 33.39 15.58 27.71
C LEU A 166 31.88 15.84 27.63
N GLN A 167 31.41 17.01 28.09
CA GLN A 167 29.98 17.38 28.02
C GLN A 167 29.46 17.57 26.58
N LYS A 168 30.33 17.99 25.65
CA LYS A 168 29.99 18.09 24.22
C LYS A 168 29.95 16.72 23.53
N ALA A 169 30.78 15.77 23.98
CA ALA A 169 30.78 14.40 23.47
C ALA A 169 29.57 13.60 23.99
N ASP A 170 29.18 13.81 25.24
CA ASP A 170 28.07 13.10 25.88
C ASP A 170 26.69 13.54 25.33
N GLN A 171 26.53 14.81 24.93
CA GLN A 171 25.35 15.26 24.18
C GLN A 171 25.20 14.61 22.79
N LYS A 172 26.28 14.09 22.20
CA LYS A 172 26.25 13.36 20.92
C LYS A 172 26.10 11.86 21.09
N ARG A 173 26.38 11.30 22.28
CA ARG A 173 26.45 9.85 22.51
C ARG A 173 25.28 9.30 23.34
N GLY A 174 24.56 10.14 24.09
CA GLY A 174 23.36 9.75 24.85
C GLY A 174 22.06 10.01 24.11
N GLY A 175 21.51 8.98 23.44
CA GLY A 175 20.21 8.98 22.77
C GLY A 175 20.18 9.89 21.54
N LYS A 176 19.83 9.35 20.36
CA LYS A 176 19.67 10.14 19.14
C LYS A 176 18.52 11.13 19.33
N LYS A 177 18.78 12.29 19.94
CA LYS A 177 17.83 13.40 20.01
C LYS A 177 17.43 13.68 18.58
N GLU A 178 16.14 13.54 18.30
CA GLU A 178 15.58 13.76 16.98
C GLU A 178 16.10 15.09 16.46
N THR A 179 16.89 15.03 15.38
CA THR A 179 17.54 16.22 14.85
C THR A 179 16.46 17.21 14.41
N GLU A 180 16.73 18.51 14.41
CA GLU A 180 15.75 19.50 13.91
C GLU A 180 15.31 19.20 12.48
N ARG A 181 16.18 18.57 11.68
CA ARG A 181 15.86 18.08 10.33
C ARG A 181 14.83 16.94 10.36
N GLU A 182 14.99 15.98 11.26
CA GLU A 182 14.03 14.88 11.45
C GLU A 182 12.70 15.41 11.97
N LYS A 183 12.72 16.30 12.97
CA LYS A 183 11.51 16.97 13.49
C LYS A 183 10.76 17.74 12.41
N LYS A 184 11.47 18.54 11.61
CA LYS A 184 10.89 19.27 10.47
C LYS A 184 10.26 18.29 9.48
N LYS A 185 10.96 17.21 9.13
CA LYS A 185 10.44 16.20 8.20
C LYS A 185 9.19 15.52 8.77
N LYS A 186 9.18 15.19 10.06
CA LYS A 186 8.04 14.58 10.76
C LYS A 186 6.83 15.51 10.78
N ILE A 187 7.02 16.79 11.12
CA ILE A 187 5.94 17.79 11.12
C ILE A 187 5.39 18.01 9.71
N LEU A 188 6.25 18.12 8.69
CA LEU A 188 5.81 18.30 7.30
C LEU A 188 5.08 17.07 6.78
N ALA A 189 5.54 15.86 7.12
CA ALA A 189 4.83 14.63 6.78
C ALA A 189 3.45 14.57 7.45
N ALA A 190 3.33 14.98 8.72
CA ALA A 190 2.05 15.03 9.43
C ALA A 190 1.08 16.07 8.85
N ARG A 191 1.58 17.20 8.33
CA ARG A 191 0.76 18.23 7.64
C ARG A 191 0.34 17.81 6.24
N ARG A 192 1.06 16.89 5.59
CA ARG A 192 0.78 16.45 4.23
C ARG A 192 -0.39 15.46 4.23
N LYS A 193 -1.57 15.94 3.83
CA LYS A 193 -2.72 15.06 3.55
C LYS A 193 -2.48 14.33 2.23
N GLN A 194 -2.58 13.00 2.24
CA GLN A 194 -2.50 12.22 1.01
C GLN A 194 -3.75 12.51 0.16
N LEU A 195 -3.54 12.82 -1.11
CA LEU A 195 -4.61 13.18 -2.04
C LEU A 195 -5.01 11.92 -2.82
N ASN A 196 -6.28 11.55 -2.78
CA ASN A 196 -6.85 10.50 -3.62
C ASN A 196 -7.87 11.16 -4.56
N ILE A 197 -7.60 11.13 -5.86
CA ILE A 197 -8.41 11.77 -6.91
C ILE A 197 -8.96 10.78 -7.94
N ASP A 198 -8.55 9.52 -7.88
CA ASP A 198 -8.76 8.56 -8.99
C ASP A 198 -10.21 8.09 -9.12
N HIS A 199 -11.05 8.33 -8.10
CA HIS A 199 -12.43 7.85 -8.02
C HIS A 199 -13.42 8.97 -7.70
N LEU A 200 -13.12 10.21 -8.10
CA LEU A 200 -13.93 11.39 -7.81
C LEU A 200 -14.70 11.89 -9.04
N SER A 201 -15.94 12.35 -8.84
CA SER A 201 -16.76 12.97 -9.88
C SER A 201 -16.31 14.41 -10.18
N GLU A 202 -16.68 14.96 -11.35
CA GLU A 202 -16.23 16.29 -11.80
C GLU A 202 -16.58 17.41 -10.81
N ASP A 203 -17.79 17.41 -10.25
CA ASP A 203 -18.21 18.42 -9.29
C ASP A 203 -17.39 18.34 -7.99
N LYS A 204 -17.10 17.14 -7.50
CA LYS A 204 -16.25 16.93 -6.32
C LYS A 204 -14.80 17.31 -6.58
N LEU A 205 -14.31 17.19 -7.82
CA LEU A 205 -12.99 17.67 -8.20
C LEU A 205 -12.93 19.21 -8.15
N LYS A 206 -13.97 19.91 -8.60
CA LYS A 206 -14.06 21.38 -8.50
C LYS A 206 -14.03 21.85 -7.05
N ASP A 207 -14.77 21.18 -6.16
CA ASP A 207 -14.72 21.46 -4.72
C ASP A 207 -13.32 21.24 -4.15
N LYS A 208 -12.66 20.13 -4.53
CA LYS A 208 -11.30 19.82 -4.07
C LYS A 208 -10.26 20.83 -4.56
N ILE A 209 -10.41 21.33 -5.79
CA ILE A 209 -9.55 22.38 -6.34
C ILE A 209 -9.68 23.65 -5.51
N THR A 210 -10.92 24.06 -5.20
CA THR A 210 -11.19 25.23 -4.37
C THR A 210 -10.59 25.08 -2.97
N GLU A 211 -10.78 23.92 -2.31
CA GLU A 211 -10.20 23.64 -1.00
C GLU A 211 -8.66 23.70 -1.01
N LEU A 212 -8.02 23.12 -2.03
CA LEU A 212 -6.56 23.14 -2.16
C LEU A 212 -6.04 24.56 -2.45
N TYR A 213 -6.77 25.34 -3.24
CA TYR A 213 -6.44 26.73 -3.53
C TYR A 213 -6.53 27.60 -2.27
N GLU A 214 -7.61 27.47 -1.50
CA GLU A 214 -7.76 28.18 -0.22
C GLU A 214 -6.67 27.78 0.78
N TRP A 215 -6.34 26.48 0.86
CA TRP A 215 -5.25 25.99 1.70
C TRP A 215 -3.90 26.58 1.31
N MET A 216 -3.60 26.65 0.01
CA MET A 216 -2.38 27.28 -0.50
C MET A 216 -2.34 28.77 -0.14
N ARG A 217 -3.44 29.49 -0.37
CA ARG A 217 -3.56 30.92 -0.05
C ARG A 217 -3.37 31.20 1.44
N GLN A 218 -3.91 30.35 2.31
CA GLN A 218 -3.69 30.46 3.76
C GLN A 218 -2.21 30.31 4.12
N LEU A 219 -1.53 29.28 3.58
CA LEU A 219 -0.10 29.06 3.84
C LEU A 219 0.78 30.22 3.35
N GLU A 220 0.44 30.85 2.23
CA GLU A 220 1.12 32.04 1.74
C GLU A 220 0.93 33.25 2.67
N SER A 221 -0.29 33.45 3.17
CA SER A 221 -0.59 34.51 4.15
C SER A 221 0.20 34.32 5.45
N GLU A 222 0.18 33.11 6.03
CA GLU A 222 0.95 32.79 7.23
C GLU A 222 2.46 33.00 7.02
N LYS A 223 2.99 32.56 5.87
CA LYS A 223 4.39 32.79 5.49
C LYS A 223 4.72 34.28 5.45
N PHE A 224 3.86 35.11 4.86
CA PHE A 224 4.05 36.55 4.81
C PHE A 224 4.11 37.17 6.20
N GLU A 225 3.15 36.83 7.07
CA GLU A 225 3.12 37.34 8.44
C GLU A 225 4.36 36.92 9.24
N HIS A 226 4.82 35.67 9.09
CA HIS A 226 6.07 35.21 9.70
C HIS A 226 7.30 35.97 9.18
N MET A 227 7.36 36.28 7.89
CA MET A 227 8.46 37.06 7.31
C MET A 227 8.50 38.49 7.86
N GLU A 228 7.34 39.17 7.94
CA GLU A 228 7.26 40.53 8.47
C GLU A 228 7.58 40.56 9.98
N ARG A 229 7.06 39.59 10.74
CA ARG A 229 7.41 39.42 12.16
C ARG A 229 8.92 39.24 12.35
N LEU A 230 9.56 38.41 11.51
CA LEU A 230 11.01 38.19 11.59
C LEU A 230 11.81 39.46 11.29
N LYS A 231 11.38 40.27 10.31
CA LYS A 231 12.01 41.57 10.01
C LYS A 231 11.92 42.51 11.22
N ARG A 232 10.75 42.61 11.84
CA ARG A 232 10.54 43.42 13.05
C ARG A 232 11.40 42.93 14.22
N GLN A 233 11.43 41.62 14.48
CA GLN A 233 12.25 41.04 15.54
C GLN A 233 13.75 41.28 15.31
N LYS A 234 14.24 41.22 14.06
CA LYS A 234 15.63 41.56 13.74
C LYS A 234 15.97 43.01 14.10
N TYR A 235 15.05 43.94 13.82
CA TYR A 235 15.22 45.34 14.20
C TYR A 235 15.22 45.50 15.73
N GLU A 236 14.25 44.92 16.42
CA GLU A 236 14.15 44.95 17.89
C GLU A 236 15.41 44.39 18.56
N VAL A 237 15.90 43.23 18.12
CA VAL A 237 17.17 42.64 18.62
C VAL A 237 18.35 43.58 18.40
N THR A 238 18.43 44.22 17.24
CA THR A 238 19.53 45.16 16.93
C THR A 238 19.48 46.38 17.85
N THR A 239 18.30 46.95 18.06
CA THR A 239 18.09 48.09 18.96
C THR A 239 18.37 47.73 20.42
N LEU A 240 17.91 46.56 20.87
CA LEU A 240 18.18 46.07 22.23
C LEU A 240 19.67 45.84 22.47
N ARG A 241 20.41 45.31 21.49
CA ARG A 241 21.88 45.18 21.57
C ARG A 241 22.56 46.52 21.79
N LYS A 242 22.19 47.56 21.01
CA LYS A 242 22.73 48.92 21.18
C LYS A 242 22.42 49.50 22.56
N ARG A 243 21.19 49.32 23.04
CA ARG A 243 20.77 49.79 24.37
C ARG A 243 21.54 49.09 25.49
N VAL A 244 21.79 47.78 25.37
CA VAL A 244 22.62 47.02 26.32
C VAL A 244 24.06 47.53 26.31
N GLU A 245 24.63 47.79 25.13
CA GLU A 245 25.98 48.36 25.02
C GLU A 245 26.09 49.74 25.69
N GLU A 246 25.11 50.63 25.47
CA GLU A 246 25.04 51.94 26.11
C GLU A 246 24.97 51.83 27.64
N LEU A 247 24.06 51.01 28.17
CA LEU A 247 23.93 50.78 29.60
C LEU A 247 25.19 50.15 30.22
N SER A 248 25.87 49.28 29.48
CA SER A 248 27.12 48.65 29.93
C SER A 248 28.28 49.64 30.10
N LYS A 249 28.30 50.73 29.32
CA LYS A 249 29.32 51.80 29.42
C LYS A 249 29.23 52.55 30.75
N PHE A 250 28.02 52.74 31.29
CA PHE A 250 27.80 53.38 32.57
C PHE A 250 28.05 52.45 33.76
N SER A 251 27.78 51.14 33.60
CA SER A 251 28.03 50.12 34.63
C SER A 251 29.53 49.99 35.01
N LYS A 252 30.44 50.04 34.03
CA LYS A 252 31.89 49.96 34.29
C LYS A 252 32.46 51.17 35.04
N LYS A 253 31.92 52.38 34.81
CA LYS A 253 32.35 53.59 35.53
C LYS A 253 31.88 53.59 36.99
N GLY A 254 30.72 53.00 37.29
CA GLY A 254 30.20 52.86 38.66
C GLY A 254 30.98 51.85 39.52
N ALA A 255 31.53 50.79 38.92
CA ALA A 255 32.35 49.81 39.65
C ALA A 255 33.76 50.33 39.98
N ALA A 256 34.37 51.12 39.08
CA ALA A 256 35.67 51.74 39.32
C ALA A 256 35.61 52.85 40.39
N ALA A 257 34.51 53.62 40.45
CA ALA A 257 34.29 54.62 41.47
C ALA A 257 34.02 54.01 42.87
N ARG A 258 33.35 52.85 42.95
CA ARG A 258 33.07 52.16 44.22
C ARG A 258 34.27 51.41 44.81
N ARG A 259 35.30 51.06 44.02
CA ARG A 259 36.55 50.44 44.52
C ARG A 259 37.59 51.44 45.02
N ARG A 260 37.34 52.75 44.89
CA ARG A 260 38.26 53.83 45.28
C ARG A 260 37.84 54.55 46.58
N LYS A 261 36.90 54.00 47.33
CA LYS A 261 36.45 54.55 48.61
C LYS A 261 36.69 53.53 49.72
#